data_AF-A0A1F6CEI6-F1
#
_entry.id   AF-A0A1F6CEI6-F1
#
_cell.length_a   1.000
_cell.length_b   1.000
_cell.length_c   1.000
_cell.angle_alpha   90.00
_cell.angle_beta   90.00
_cell.angle_gamma   90.00
#
_symmetry.space_group_name_H-M   'P 1'
#
loop_
_entity.id
_entity.type
_entity.pdbx_description
1 polymer ?
#
loop_
_entity_poly.entity_id
_entity_poly.type
_entity_poly.pdbx_seq_one_letter_code
_entity_poly.pdbx_strand_id
1 'polypeptide(L)' 'MKDTVVVEVERYTKHPKYRKYIRSSKRHQAHDPGNAHKVGEKVQIEETRPMSRHKHFKVI' A
#
# COMPACT_ATOMS: atom_id res chain seq x y z
N MET A 1 16.71 0.28 -3.30
CA MET A 1 15.58 1.10 -3.80
C MET A 1 15.70 2.46 -3.16
N LYS A 2 15.64 3.53 -3.95
CA LYS A 2 15.65 4.90 -3.45
C LYS A 2 14.22 5.44 -3.48
N ASP A 3 13.85 6.23 -2.46
CA ASP A 3 12.57 6.94 -2.36
C ASP A 3 11.31 6.08 -2.56
N THR A 4 11.36 4.83 -2.09
CA THR A 4 10.31 3.83 -2.30
C THR A 4 10.15 2.97 -1.06
N VAL A 5 8.93 2.90 -0.55
CA VAL A 5 8.55 2.00 0.53
C VAL A 5 7.52 0.99 0.06
N VAL A 6 7.54 -0.21 0.65
CA VAL A 6 6.54 -1.25 0.39
C VAL A 6 5.55 -1.24 1.53
N VAL A 7 4.28 -0.97 1.21
CA VAL A 7 3.19 -0.87 2.20
C VAL A 7 2.27 -2.07 2.01
N GLU A 8 1.99 -2.79 3.10
CA GLU A 8 0.95 -3.82 3.12
C GLU A 8 -0.38 -3.19 3.54
N VAL A 9 -1.36 -3.26 2.64
CA VAL A 9 -2.72 -2.79 2.89
C VAL A 9 -3.62 -3.99 3.15
N GLU A 10 -4.24 -4.01 4.32
CA GLU A 10 -5.26 -4.99 4.66
C GLU A 10 -6.65 -4.45 4.33
N ARG A 11 -7.49 -5.28 3.71
CA ARG A 11 -8.91 -5.00 3.50
C ARG A 11 -9.78 -6.20 3.81
N TYR A 12 -11.00 -5.96 4.25
CA TYR A 12 -12.01 -7.01 4.39
C TYR A 12 -12.76 -7.18 3.07
N THR A 13 -12.70 -8.37 2.48
CA THR A 13 -13.46 -8.72 1.29
C THR A 13 -14.52 -9.75 1.66
N LYS A 14 -15.74 -9.56 1.17
CA LYS A 14 -16.84 -10.50 1.40
C LYS A 14 -16.73 -11.69 0.44
N HIS A 15 -16.68 -12.91 0.98
CA HIS A 15 -16.66 -14.10 0.13
C HIS A 15 -17.97 -14.20 -0.67
N PRO A 16 -17.93 -14.40 -2.00
CA PRO A 16 -19.12 -14.33 -2.86
C PRO A 16 -20.19 -15.38 -2.48
N LYS A 17 -19.77 -16.65 -2.30
CA LYS A 17 -20.68 -17.75 -1.90
C LYS A 17 -21.13 -17.66 -0.44
N TYR A 18 -20.17 -17.62 0.49
CA TYR A 18 -20.45 -17.77 1.93
C TYR A 18 -20.80 -16.47 2.66
N ARG A 19 -20.67 -15.30 2.01
CA ARG A 19 -20.94 -13.97 2.58
C ARG A 19 -20.14 -13.62 3.86
N LYS A 20 -19.16 -14.45 4.25
CA LYS A 20 -18.21 -14.22 5.32
C LYS A 20 -17.20 -13.13 4.93
N TYR A 21 -16.87 -12.23 5.84
CA TYR A 21 -15.77 -11.27 5.66
C TYR A 21 -14.44 -11.96 5.90
N ILE A 22 -13.54 -11.86 4.92
CA ILE A 22 -12.19 -12.44 4.95
C ILE A 22 -11.20 -11.29 4.84
N ARG A 23 -10.12 -11.33 5.63
CA ARG A 23 -9.00 -10.38 5.50
C ARG A 23 -8.17 -10.76 4.28
N SER A 24 -7.92 -9.80 3.42
CA SER A 24 -7.01 -9.94 2.28
C SER A 24 -5.99 -8.81 2.36
N SER A 25 -4.70 -9.16 2.27
CA SER A 25 -3.64 -8.17 2.22
C SER A 25 -3.07 -8.05 0.81
N LYS A 26 -2.66 -6.83 0.45
CA LYS A 26 -1.99 -6.53 -0.82
C LYS A 26 -0.83 -5.58 -0.57
N ARG A 27 0.31 -5.86 -1.19
CA ARG A 27 1.49 -5.00 -1.11
C ARG A 27 1.49 -3.99 -2.24
N HIS A 28 1.79 -2.74 -1.92
CA HIS A 28 1.88 -1.62 -2.84
C HIS A 28 3.25 -0.94 -2.73
N GLN A 29 3.81 -0.48 -3.85
CA GLN A 29 5.00 0.36 -3.83
C GLN A 29 4.56 1.82 -3.79
N ALA A 30 4.91 2.52 -2.71
CA ALA A 30 4.61 3.93 -2.53
C ALA A 30 5.88 4.77 -2.68
N HIS A 31 5.72 6.00 -3.15
CA HIS A 31 6.78 6.97 -3.19
C HIS A 31 6.90 7.71 -1.86
N ASP A 32 8.11 7.69 -1.29
CA ASP A 32 8.49 8.37 -0.07
C ASP A 32 9.84 9.07 -0.31
N PRO A 33 9.86 10.37 -0.65
CA PRO A 33 11.11 11.09 -0.90
C PRO A 33 11.92 11.24 0.38
N GLY A 34 13.18 10.79 0.37
CA GLY A 34 14.06 10.88 1.53
C GLY A 34 13.93 9.71 2.51
N ASN A 35 13.07 8.73 2.22
CA ASN A 35 12.90 7.50 3.01
C ASN A 35 12.66 7.82 4.51
N ALA A 36 11.72 8.75 4.74
CA ALA A 36 11.43 9.28 6.07
C ALA A 36 10.82 8.22 6.99
N HIS A 37 10.15 7.22 6.41
CA HIS A 37 9.44 6.19 7.15
C HIS A 37 10.26 4.92 7.35
N LYS A 38 10.10 4.32 8.54
CA LYS A 38 10.80 3.09 8.93
C LYS A 38 9.88 1.88 8.85
N VAL A 39 10.51 0.70 8.79
CA VAL A 39 9.78 -0.57 8.81
C VAL A 39 9.03 -0.73 10.13
N GLY A 40 7.74 -1.04 10.04
CA GLY A 40 6.85 -1.23 11.20
C GLY A 40 5.98 -0.02 11.54
N GLU A 41 6.20 1.13 10.88
CA GLU A 41 5.34 2.29 11.02
C GLU A 41 4.02 2.11 10.25
N LYS A 42 2.94 2.67 10.83
CA LYS A 42 1.64 2.75 10.14
C LYS A 42 1.62 4.04 9.34
N VAL A 43 1.43 3.91 8.03
CA VAL A 43 1.40 5.03 7.09
C VAL A 43 0.08 5.09 6.35
N GLN A 44 -0.29 6.28 5.88
CA GLN A 44 -1.39 6.46 4.94
C GLN A 44 -0.81 6.66 3.53
N ILE A 45 -1.51 6.13 2.53
CA ILE A 45 -1.11 6.25 1.13
C ILE A 45 -2.25 6.86 0.31
N GLU A 46 -1.89 7.68 -0.67
CA GLU A 46 -2.81 8.32 -1.60
C GLU A 46 -2.46 7.91 -3.04
N GLU A 47 -3.48 7.80 -3.90
CA GLU A 47 -3.30 7.58 -5.32
C GLU A 47 -2.68 8.80 -5.99
N THR A 48 -1.77 8.58 -6.93
CA THR A 48 -1.10 9.67 -7.66
C THR A 48 -0.86 9.28 -9.11
N ARG A 49 -0.29 10.19 -9.90
CA ARG A 49 0.15 9.86 -11.26
C ARG A 49 1.15 8.69 -11.20
N PRO A 50 1.19 7.82 -12.22
CA PRO A 50 2.19 6.76 -12.29
C PRO A 50 3.61 7.35 -12.19
N MET A 51 4.33 7.00 -11.14
CA MET A 51 5.74 7.39 -10.94
C MET A 51 6.70 6.34 -11.50
N SER A 52 6.23 5.09 -11.60
CA SER A 52 6.93 4.00 -12.28
C SER A 52 5.90 2.97 -12.79
N ARG A 53 6.36 1.84 -13.34
CA ARG A 53 5.49 0.72 -13.74
C ARG A 53 4.59 0.24 -12.59
N HIS A 54 5.10 0.24 -11.35
CA HIS A 54 4.42 -0.33 -10.17
C HIS A 54 4.13 0.69 -9.06
N LYS A 55 4.72 1.89 -9.13
CA LYS A 55 4.53 2.96 -8.15
C LYS A 55 3.45 3.93 -8.61
N HIS A 56 2.27 3.78 -8.02
CA HIS A 56 1.07 4.60 -8.29
C HIS A 56 0.55 5.28 -7.02
N PHE A 57 1.30 5.21 -5.93
CA PHE A 57 0.91 5.72 -4.62
C PHE A 57 2.01 6.61 -4.04
N LYS A 58 1.62 7.61 -3.24
CA LYS A 58 2.51 8.44 -2.44
C LYS A 58 2.18 8.27 -0.96
N VAL A 59 3.19 8.28 -0.10
CA VAL A 59 3.00 8.29 1.36
C VAL A 59 2.65 9.71 1.83
N ILE A 60 1.67 9.82 2.72
CA ILE A 60 1.28 11.06 3.41
C ILE A 60 2.01 11.15 4.75
#